data_AF-A0A5D0T2L6-F1
#
_entry.id   AF-A0A5D0T2L6-F1
#
_cell.length_a   1.000
_cell.length_b   1.000
_cell.length_c   1.000
_cell.angle_alpha   90.00
_cell.angle_beta   90.00
_cell.angle_gamma   90.00
#
_symmetry.space_group_name_H-M   'P 1'
#
loop_
_entity.id
_entity.type
_entity.pdbx_description
1 polymer ?
#
loop_
_entity_poly.entity_id
_entity_poly.type
_entity_poly.pdbx_seq_one_letter_code
_entity_poly.pdbx_strand_id
1 'polypeptide(L)'
;MKTALIDCYTDEPASFGVPPYISPKIRLIAGIFLSRGISVDYFTIDEVREDILWESFNDYDFLLIHGGLTTPGHYIGGTPAAMNEYKRIIE
;
A
#
# COMPACT_ATOMS: atom_id res chain seq x y z
N MET A 1 0.17 12.53 -15.37
CA MET A 1 0.91 11.41 -14.77
C MET A 1 0.12 10.94 -13.56
N LYS A 2 -0.06 9.64 -13.41
CA LYS A 2 -0.77 9.00 -12.30
C LYS A 2 0.12 7.96 -11.62
N THR A 3 -0.03 7.86 -10.31
CA THR A 3 0.70 6.92 -9.45
C THR A 3 -0.29 5.98 -8.78
N ALA A 4 -0.02 4.67 -8.85
CA ALA A 4 -0.65 3.69 -7.98
C ALA A 4 0.17 3.62 -6.69
N LEU A 5 -0.47 3.89 -5.56
CA LEU A 5 0.13 3.84 -4.24
C LEU A 5 -0.50 2.71 -3.43
N ILE A 6 0.25 1.63 -3.22
CA ILE A 6 -0.23 0.43 -2.55
C ILE A 6 0.28 0.38 -1.11
N ASP A 7 -0.64 0.48 -0.15
CA ASP A 7 -0.40 0.26 1.28
C ASP A 7 -0.38 -1.24 1.58
N CYS A 8 0.84 -1.77 1.67
CA CYS A 8 1.07 -3.14 2.11
C CYS A 8 1.10 -3.28 3.63
N TYR A 9 0.72 -2.23 4.35
CA TYR A 9 0.74 -2.05 5.79
C TYR A 9 2.14 -2.17 6.40
N THR A 10 2.32 -1.47 7.51
CA THR A 10 3.55 -1.54 8.30
C THR A 10 3.22 -2.04 9.70
N ASP A 11 3.93 -3.08 10.15
CA ASP A 11 3.88 -3.58 11.52
C ASP A 11 4.70 -2.70 12.49
N GLU A 12 4.50 -1.39 12.38
CA GLU A 12 5.16 -0.40 13.25
C GLU A 12 4.19 0.05 14.35
N PRO A 13 4.66 0.19 15.60
CA PRO A 13 3.87 0.75 16.68
C PRO A 13 3.19 2.07 16.26
N ALA A 14 1.93 2.24 16.66
CA ALA A 14 1.09 3.39 16.32
C ALA A 14 0.72 3.59 14.83
N SER A 15 1.18 2.73 13.91
CA SER A 15 0.82 2.81 12.48
C SER A 15 -0.41 1.97 12.11
N PHE A 16 -0.84 1.06 12.98
CA PHE A 16 -1.89 0.06 12.71
C PHE A 16 -2.99 -0.01 13.78
N GLY A 17 -3.06 0.96 14.69
CA GLY A 17 -3.84 0.85 15.93
C GLY A 17 -5.30 1.29 15.88
N VAL A 18 -5.71 2.12 14.92
CA VAL A 18 -7.07 2.69 14.87
C VAL A 18 -7.54 2.89 13.43
N PRO A 19 -8.74 2.40 13.04
CA PRO A 19 -9.34 2.70 11.75
C PRO A 19 -9.58 4.21 11.54
N PRO A 20 -9.43 4.74 10.31
CA PRO A 20 -8.88 4.05 9.13
C PRO A 20 -7.35 3.87 9.25
N TYR A 21 -6.87 2.63 9.07
CA TYR A 21 -5.47 2.23 9.29
C TYR A 21 -4.55 2.77 8.20
N ILE A 22 -4.22 4.05 8.27
CA ILE A 22 -3.37 4.72 7.27
C ILE A 22 -2.11 5.22 7.97
N SER A 23 -0.95 4.68 7.57
CA SER A 23 0.34 5.09 8.12
C SER A 23 0.65 6.57 7.79
N PRO A 24 1.25 7.36 8.71
CA PRO A 24 1.77 8.67 8.36
C PRO A 24 2.77 8.65 7.19
N LYS A 25 3.52 7.55 7.04
CA LYS A 25 4.50 7.38 5.96
C LYS A 25 3.84 7.34 4.59
N ILE A 26 2.74 6.58 4.44
CA ILE A 26 2.08 6.50 3.13
C ILE A 26 1.37 7.81 2.77
N ARG A 27 0.85 8.53 3.77
CA ARG A 27 0.34 9.90 3.57
C ARG A 27 1.42 10.86 3.10
N LEU A 28 2.62 10.78 3.68
CA LEU A 28 3.76 11.59 3.27
C LEU A 28 4.15 11.30 1.82
N ILE A 29 4.20 10.02 1.45
CA ILE A 29 4.52 9.60 0.08
C ILE A 29 3.48 10.14 -0.91
N ALA A 30 2.18 10.00 -0.62
CA ALA A 30 1.12 10.59 -1.44
C ALA A 30 1.33 12.11 -1.60
N GLY A 31 1.66 12.82 -0.50
CA GLY A 31 1.94 14.25 -0.51
C GLY A 31 3.10 14.65 -1.43
N ILE A 32 4.15 13.83 -1.56
CA ILE A 32 5.31 14.07 -2.44
C ILE A 32 4.90 14.06 -3.93
N PHE A 33 3.98 13.19 -4.33
CA PHE A 33 3.44 13.15 -5.68
C PHE A 33 2.48 14.32 -5.93
N LEU A 34 1.56 14.54 -5.00
CA LEU A 34 0.59 15.64 -5.09
C LEU A 34 1.29 17.00 -5.15
N SER A 35 2.38 17.20 -4.40
CA SER A 35 3.18 18.45 -4.45
C SER A 35 3.87 18.69 -5.80
N ARG A 36 3.93 17.68 -6.66
CA ARG A 36 4.48 17.75 -8.03
C ARG A 36 3.38 17.74 -9.10
N GLY A 37 2.10 17.81 -8.71
CA GLY A 37 0.97 17.74 -9.64
C GLY A 37 0.74 16.36 -10.26
N ILE A 38 1.26 15.30 -9.63
CA ILE A 38 1.06 13.91 -10.05
C ILE A 38 -0.12 13.34 -9.23
N SER A 39 -1.13 12.79 -9.91
CA SER A 39 -2.28 12.20 -9.22
C SER A 39 -1.90 10.88 -8.54
N VAL A 40 -2.56 10.56 -7.44
CA VAL A 40 -2.32 9.35 -6.65
C VAL A 40 -3.63 8.62 -6.48
N ASP A 41 -3.69 7.39 -6.97
CA ASP A 41 -4.74 6.43 -6.63
C ASP A 41 -4.19 5.53 -5.53
N TYR A 42 -4.89 5.49 -4.40
CA TYR A 42 -4.48 4.76 -3.21
C TYR A 42 -5.23 3.43 -3.14
N PHE A 43 -4.48 2.36 -2.86
CA PHE A 43 -4.98 1.01 -2.67
C PHE A 43 -4.36 0.42 -1.41
N THR A 44 -5.12 -0.35 -0.65
CA THR A 44 -4.62 -1.21 0.41
C THR A 44 -4.34 -2.62 -0.13
N ILE A 45 -3.46 -3.37 0.52
CA ILE A 45 -3.25 -4.77 0.15
C ILE A 45 -4.52 -5.61 0.27
N ASP A 46 -5.43 -5.25 1.18
CA ASP A 46 -6.72 -5.92 1.30
C ASP A 46 -7.60 -5.67 0.06
N GLU A 47 -7.68 -4.43 -0.44
CA GLU A 47 -8.35 -4.14 -1.72
C GLU A 47 -7.71 -4.88 -2.90
N VAL A 48 -6.38 -4.97 -2.95
CA VAL A 48 -5.68 -5.76 -4.00
C VAL A 48 -6.07 -7.24 -3.95
N ARG A 49 -6.23 -7.80 -2.75
CA ARG A 49 -6.66 -9.19 -2.54
C ARG A 49 -8.12 -9.41 -2.92
N GLU A 50 -9.00 -8.55 -2.43
CA GLU A 50 -10.46 -8.66 -2.57
C GLU A 50 -10.92 -8.43 -4.01
N ASP A 51 -10.39 -7.38 -4.66
CA ASP A 51 -10.78 -6.99 -6.02
C ASP A 51 -9.92 -7.65 -7.11
N ILE A 52 -8.97 -8.51 -6.72
CA ILE A 52 -8.09 -9.27 -7.63
C ILE A 52 -7.31 -8.32 -8.56
N LEU A 53 -6.83 -7.21 -8.02
CA LEU A 53 -6.18 -6.12 -8.79
C LEU A 53 -4.72 -6.40 -9.15
N TRP A 54 -4.26 -7.65 -9.03
CA TRP A 54 -2.84 -8.03 -9.15
C TRP A 54 -2.17 -7.51 -10.42
N GLU A 55 -2.90 -7.48 -11.54
CA GLU A 55 -2.38 -7.09 -12.86
C GLU A 55 -2.90 -5.70 -13.31
N SER A 56 -3.61 -4.98 -12.43
CA SER A 56 -4.36 -3.77 -12.78
C SER A 56 -3.53 -2.48 -12.81
N PHE A 57 -2.23 -2.56 -12.50
CA PHE A 57 -1.38 -1.38 -12.31
C PHE A 57 -0.53 -0.98 -13.53
N ASN A 58 -0.63 -1.74 -14.63
CA ASN A 58 0.20 -1.53 -15.82
C ASN A 58 -0.04 -0.19 -16.53
N ASP A 59 -1.21 0.43 -16.34
CA ASP A 59 -1.54 1.71 -16.98
C ASP A 59 -1.00 2.93 -16.20
N TYR A 60 -0.36 2.74 -15.05
CA TYR A 60 0.18 3.83 -14.23
C TYR A 60 1.59 4.25 -14.65
N ASP A 61 1.89 5.55 -14.56
CA ASP A 61 3.24 6.06 -14.82
C ASP A 61 4.20 5.68 -13.69
N PHE A 62 3.68 5.52 -12.47
CA PHE A 62 4.44 5.11 -11.29
C PHE A 62 3.66 4.06 -10.51
N LEU A 63 4.36 3.01 -10.10
CA LEU A 63 3.90 2.05 -9.11
C LEU A 63 4.74 2.24 -7.85
N LEU A 64 4.10 2.59 -6.74
CA LEU A 64 4.75 2.65 -5.44
C LEU A 64 4.08 1.68 -4.49
N ILE A 65 4.89 0.77 -3.94
CA ILE A 65 4.47 -0.21 -2.95
C ILE A 65 5.17 0.12 -1.64
N HIS A 66 4.41 0.31 -0.57
CA HIS A 66 4.95 0.64 0.75
C HIS A 66 4.41 -0.33 1.79
N GLY A 67 5.29 -1.10 2.41
CA GLY A 67 4.96 -2.00 3.50
C GLY A 67 6.18 -2.38 4.32
N GLY A 68 5.95 -3.08 5.42
CA GLY A 68 6.99 -3.52 6.36
C GLY A 68 7.28 -5.01 6.28
N LEU A 69 8.34 -5.42 7.00
CA LEU A 69 8.55 -6.83 7.34
C LEU A 69 7.45 -7.25 8.32
N THR A 70 6.75 -8.33 7.99
CA THR A 70 5.75 -8.93 8.89
C THR A 70 6.45 -9.64 10.05
N THR A 71 5.92 -9.47 11.27
CA THR A 71 6.28 -10.32 12.39
C THR A 71 5.19 -11.38 12.62
N PRO A 72 5.51 -12.56 13.17
CA PRO A 72 4.49 -13.54 13.52
C PRO A 72 3.53 -12.96 14.57
N GLY A 73 2.24 -12.86 14.24
CA GLY A 73 1.24 -12.29 15.14
C GLY A 73 -0.16 -12.24 14.52
N HIS A 74 -1.14 -11.88 15.33
CA HIS A 74 -2.51 -11.63 14.87
C HIS A 74 -2.75 -10.13 14.73
N TYR A 75 -3.01 -9.69 13.51
CA TYR A 75 -3.38 -8.32 13.19
C TYR A 75 -4.90 -8.16 13.23
N ILE A 76 -5.39 -7.13 13.94
CA ILE A 76 -6.82 -6.88 14.15
C ILE A 76 -7.42 -6.00 13.02
N GLY A 77 -6.59 -5.28 12.27
CA GLY A 77 -7.02 -4.25 11.32
C GLY A 77 -6.82 -4.54 9.83
N GLY A 78 -6.19 -5.65 9.49
CA GLY A 78 -5.72 -5.99 8.15
C GLY A 78 -4.41 -6.78 8.25
N THR A 79 -4.03 -7.52 7.21
CA THR A 79 -2.81 -8.34 7.26
C THR A 79 -1.75 -7.72 6.36
N PRO A 80 -0.57 -7.31 6.87
CA PRO A 80 0.46 -6.77 5.99
C PRO A 80 0.85 -7.75 4.90
N ALA A 81 1.30 -7.23 3.76
CA ALA A 81 1.56 -8.05 2.59
C ALA A 81 2.68 -9.07 2.85
N ALA A 82 2.51 -10.28 2.35
CA ALA A 82 3.54 -11.30 2.32
C ALA A 82 4.51 -11.07 1.14
N MET A 83 5.75 -11.56 1.24
CA MET A 83 6.80 -11.32 0.23
C MET A 83 6.38 -11.73 -1.20
N ASN A 84 5.63 -12.81 -1.34
CA ASN A 84 5.09 -13.28 -2.62
C ASN A 84 4.04 -12.33 -3.23
N GLU A 85 3.32 -11.57 -2.40
CA GLU A 85 2.32 -10.60 -2.88
C GLU A 85 3.00 -9.39 -3.50
N TYR A 86 4.09 -8.88 -2.91
CA TYR A 86 4.90 -7.84 -3.55
C TYR A 86 5.39 -8.30 -4.92
N LYS A 87 5.88 -9.53 -5.01
CA LYS A 87 6.33 -10.11 -6.29
C LYS A 87 5.19 -10.16 -7.31
N ARG A 88 4.01 -10.62 -6.89
CA ARG A 88 2.83 -10.72 -7.75
C ARG A 88 2.30 -9.37 -8.25
N ILE A 89 2.50 -8.29 -7.50
CA ILE A 89 2.09 -6.93 -7.91
C ILE A 89 3.08 -6.34 -8.94
N ILE A 90 4.36 -6.75 -8.87
CA ILE A 90 5.44 -6.22 -9.72
C ILE A 90 5.55 -6.97 -11.06
N GLU A 91 5.25 -8.27 -11.07
CA GLU A 91 5.26 -9.14 -12.25
C GLU A 91 4.03 -8.95 -13.14
#